data_AF-A0A519C123-F1
#
_entry.id   AF-A0A519C123-F1
#
_cell.length_a   1.000
_cell.length_b   1.000
_cell.length_c   1.000
_cell.angle_alpha   90.00
_cell.angle_beta   90.00
_cell.angle_gamma   90.00
#
_symmetry.space_group_name_H-M   'P 1'
#
loop_
_entity.id
_entity.type
_entity.pdbx_description
1 polymer ?
#
loop_
_entity_poly.entity_id
_entity_poly.type
_entity_poly.pdbx_seq_one_letter_code
_entity_poly.pdbx_strand_id
1 'polypeptide(L)' 'MLNEGKRTELLYFLREIVLESGVSDKLAEPFMASLVAKGARESVETAMEFLDSKIEEGFISSETRGPIEKKMRRFTKMR' A
#
# COMPACT_ATOMS: atom_id res chain seq x y z
N MET A 1 -12.06 3.67 -5.20
CA MET A 1 -12.00 3.59 -3.72
C MET A 1 -11.91 2.14 -3.29
N LEU A 2 -11.13 1.86 -2.24
CA LEU A 2 -10.94 0.50 -1.71
C LEU A 2 -12.23 -0.07 -1.09
N ASN A 3 -12.32 -1.40 -1.11
CA ASN A 3 -13.39 -2.14 -0.45
C ASN A 3 -13.03 -2.40 1.02
N GLU A 4 -13.65 -1.65 1.93
CA GLU A 4 -13.46 -1.77 3.39
C GLU A 4 -13.68 -3.20 3.92
N GLY A 5 -14.61 -3.97 3.33
CA GLY A 5 -14.85 -5.36 3.73
C GLY A 5 -13.69 -6.31 3.46
N LYS A 6 -12.70 -5.88 2.66
CA LYS A 6 -11.49 -6.63 2.35
C LYS A 6 -10.22 -5.98 2.90
N ARG A 7 -10.36 -5.00 3.78
CA ARG A 7 -9.23 -4.22 4.31
C ARG A 7 -8.20 -5.09 5.04
N THR A 8 -8.65 -6.03 5.86
CA THR A 8 -7.76 -6.94 6.59
C THR A 8 -6.92 -7.80 5.63
N GLU A 9 -7.55 -8.33 4.57
CA GLU A 9 -6.87 -9.13 3.55
C GLU A 9 -5.85 -8.30 2.76
N LEU A 10 -6.20 -7.07 2.40
CA LEU A 10 -5.27 -6.13 1.77
C LEU A 10 -4.06 -5.85 2.67
N LEU A 11 -4.28 -5.55 3.95
CA LEU A 11 -3.20 -5.27 4.90
C LEU A 11 -2.26 -6.47 5.08
N TYR A 12 -2.81 -7.69 5.08
CA TYR A 12 -2.00 -8.91 5.13
C TYR A 12 -1.00 -8.97 3.95
N PHE A 13 -1.50 -8.82 2.71
CA PHE A 13 -0.64 -8.86 1.52
C PHE A 13 0.34 -7.70 1.43
N LEU A 14 -0.07 -6.50 1.86
CA LEU A 14 0.84 -5.36 1.90
C LEU A 14 1.97 -5.59 2.90
N ARG A 15 1.67 -6.23 4.05
CA ARG A 15 2.67 -6.50 5.08
C ARG A 15 3.77 -7.43 4.57
N GLU A 16 3.41 -8.50 3.86
CA GLU A 16 4.39 -9.40 3.25
C GLU A 16 5.34 -8.63 2.32
N ILE A 17 4.79 -7.85 1.38
CA ILE A 17 5.59 -7.08 0.41
C ILE A 17 6.51 -6.08 1.10
N VAL A 18 6.00 -5.36 2.11
CA VAL A 18 6.74 -4.31 2.81
C VAL A 18 7.87 -4.90 3.64
N LEU A 19 7.64 -5.99 4.36
CA LEU A 19 8.68 -6.64 5.16
C LEU A 19 9.76 -7.28 4.28
N GLU A 20 9.39 -7.92 3.17
CA GLU A 20 10.33 -8.51 2.22
C GLU A 20 11.26 -7.46 1.58
N SER A 21 10.81 -6.21 1.48
CA SER A 21 11.64 -5.09 1.01
C SER A 21 12.61 -4.53 2.06
N GLY A 22 12.64 -5.09 3.27
CA GLY A 22 13.55 -4.70 4.34
C GLY A 22 13.03 -3.60 5.26
N VAL A 23 11.79 -3.14 5.09
CA VAL A 23 11.16 -2.20 6.04
C VAL A 23 10.88 -2.94 7.34
N SER A 24 11.34 -2.39 8.47
CA SER A 24 11.09 -3.00 9.78
C SER A 24 9.60 -3.02 10.13
N ASP A 25 9.17 -4.02 10.91
CA ASP A 25 7.78 -4.13 11.42
C ASP A 25 7.26 -2.82 12.04
N LYS A 26 8.10 -2.16 12.83
CA LYS A 26 7.77 -0.89 13.50
C LYS A 26 7.38 0.22 12.53
N LEU A 27 7.95 0.22 11.33
CA LEU A 27 7.72 1.22 10.29
C LEU A 27 6.68 0.75 9.26
N ALA A 28 6.55 -0.56 9.06
CA ALA A 28 5.63 -1.15 8.10
C ALA A 28 4.17 -0.84 8.43
N GLU A 29 3.76 -1.00 9.69
CA GLU A 29 2.38 -0.78 10.12
C GLU A 29 1.87 0.67 9.87
N PRO A 30 2.55 1.74 10.33
CA PRO A 30 2.10 3.10 10.08
C PRO A 30 2.16 3.49 8.59
N PHE A 31 3.13 2.95 7.85
CA PHE A 31 3.21 3.13 6.40
C PHE A 31 2.00 2.54 5.69
N MET A 32 1.67 1.27 5.95
CA MET A 32 0.52 0.59 5.34
C MET A 32 -0.80 1.24 5.74
N ALA A 33 -0.94 1.67 7.00
CA ALA A 33 -2.12 2.38 7.46
C ALA A 33 -2.36 3.66 6.65
N SER A 34 -1.29 4.43 6.40
CA SER A 34 -1.34 5.66 5.60
C SER A 34 -1.68 5.37 4.13
N LEU A 35 -1.02 4.36 3.54
CA LEU A 35 -1.25 3.94 2.15
C LEU A 35 -2.71 3.52 1.92
N VAL A 36 -3.24 2.66 2.80
CA VAL A 36 -4.63 2.18 2.73
C VAL A 36 -5.61 3.32 2.99
N ALA A 37 -5.34 4.20 3.96
CA ALA A 37 -6.22 5.35 4.24
C ALA A 37 -6.37 6.26 3.01
N LYS A 38 -5.29 6.55 2.29
CA LYS A 38 -5.32 7.31 1.03
C LYS A 38 -6.15 6.58 -0.05
N GLY A 39 -5.90 5.28 -0.25
CA GLY A 39 -6.64 4.47 -1.21
C GLY A 39 -8.15 4.36 -0.93
N ALA A 40 -8.51 4.33 0.35
CA ALA A 40 -9.88 4.21 0.81
C ALA A 40 -10.64 5.54 0.73
N ARG A 41 -10.03 6.64 1.18
CA ARG A 41 -10.69 7.95 1.33
C ARG A 41 -10.62 8.80 0.06
N GLU A 42 -9.56 8.65 -0.73
CA GLU A 42 -9.25 9.51 -1.87
C GLU A 42 -9.31 8.69 -3.17
N SER A 43 -8.22 8.03 -3.54
CA SER A 43 -8.13 7.20 -4.74
C SER A 43 -6.93 6.24 -4.67
N VAL A 44 -6.90 5.21 -5.53
CA VAL A 44 -5.70 4.35 -5.62
C VAL A 44 -4.52 5.15 -6.14
N GLU A 45 -4.77 6.07 -7.07
CA GLU A 45 -3.79 6.96 -7.65
C GLU A 45 -3.10 7.81 -6.57
N THR A 46 -3.85 8.42 -5.65
CA THR A 46 -3.30 9.17 -4.50
C THR A 46 -2.49 8.29 -3.55
N ALA A 47 -2.87 7.02 -3.38
CA ALA A 47 -2.07 6.07 -2.61
C ALA A 47 -0.75 5.74 -3.33
N MET A 48 -0.77 5.65 -4.67
CA MET A 48 0.42 5.41 -5.47
C MET A 48 1.36 6.61 -5.47
N GLU A 49 0.85 7.84 -5.53
CA GLU A 49 1.66 9.06 -5.37
C GLU A 49 2.39 9.09 -4.02
N PHE A 50 1.70 8.67 -2.94
CA PHE A 50 2.34 8.51 -1.64
C PHE A 50 3.39 7.40 -1.61
N LEU A 51 3.14 6.27 -2.27
CA LEU A 51 4.15 5.22 -2.39
C LEU A 51 5.38 5.72 -3.16
N ASP A 52 5.17 6.43 -4.26
CA ASP A 52 6.22 6.99 -5.11
C ASP A 52 7.08 7.97 -4.30
N SER A 53 6.48 8.82 -3.48
CA SER A 53 7.24 9.70 -2.57
C SER A 53 8.09 8.91 -1.56
N LYS A 54 7.60 7.78 -1.05
CA LYS A 54 8.36 6.91 -0.13
C LYS A 54 9.47 6.14 -0.82
N ILE A 55 9.33 5.83 -2.09
CA ILE A 55 10.41 5.28 -2.90
C ILE A 55 11.49 6.35 -3.13
N GLU A 56 11.10 7.58 -3.46
CA GLU A 56 12.04 8.71 -3.64
C GLU A 56 12.81 9.04 -2.35
N GLU A 57 12.16 8.94 -1.20
CA GLU A 57 12.79 9.10 0.12
C GLU A 57 13.73 7.94 0.49
N GLY A 58 13.77 6.86 -0.30
CA GLY A 58 14.54 5.65 0.00
C GLY A 58 13.98 4.82 1.17
N PHE A 59 12.72 5.05 1.55
CA PHE A 59 12.06 4.32 2.63
C PHE A 59 11.76 2.87 2.24
N ILE A 60 11.39 2.64 0.97
CA ILE A 60 11.04 1.32 0.43
C ILE A 60 11.56 1.16 -0.99
N SER A 61 11.93 -0.06 -1.39
CA SER A 61 12.44 -0.35 -2.73
C SER A 61 11.42 -0.03 -3.83
N SER A 62 11.89 0.56 -4.94
CA SER A 62 11.08 0.84 -6.12
C SER A 62 10.47 -0.41 -6.76
N GLU A 63 11.08 -1.58 -6.53
CA GLU A 63 10.58 -2.88 -6.99
C GLU A 63 9.23 -3.25 -6.37
N THR A 64 8.91 -2.69 -5.20
CA THR A 64 7.63 -2.94 -4.50
C THR A 64 6.44 -2.22 -5.15
N ARG A 65 6.69 -1.22 -6.00
CA ARG A 65 5.64 -0.37 -6.60
C ARG A 65 4.59 -1.19 -7.35
N GLY A 66 5.04 -2.04 -8.27
CA GLY A 66 4.17 -2.89 -9.09
C GLY A 66 3.34 -3.88 -8.27
N PRO A 67 3.96 -4.68 -7.38
CA PRO A 67 3.25 -5.58 -6.47
C PRO A 67 2.19 -4.88 -5.62
N ILE A 68 2.52 -3.73 -5.00
CA ILE A 68 1.59 -2.96 -4.18
C ILE A 68 0.42 -2.44 -5.02
N GLU A 69 0.68 -1.84 -6.18
CA GLU A 69 -0.36 -1.33 -7.07
C GLU A 69 -1.33 -2.45 -7.48
N LYS A 70 -0.80 -3.62 -7.86
CA LYS A 70 -1.61 -4.79 -8.24
C LYS A 70 -2.55 -5.23 -7.11
N LYS A 71 -2.06 -5.25 -5.86
CA LYS A 71 -2.91 -5.57 -4.71
C LYS A 71 -3.96 -4.48 -4.51
N MET A 72 -3.57 -3.22 -4.43
CA MET A 72 -4.49 -2.09 -4.23
C MET A 72 -5.64 -2.10 -5.26
N ARG A 73 -5.33 -2.27 -6.55
CA ARG A 73 -6.34 -2.36 -7.62
C ARG A 73 -7.27 -3.56 -7.47
N ARG A 74 -6.77 -4.73 -7.10
CA ARG A 74 -7.60 -5.93 -6.83
C ARG A 74 -8.64 -5.71 -5.73
N PHE A 75 -8.33 -4.83 -4.77
CA PHE A 75 -9.20 -4.53 -3.64
C PHE A 75 -10.03 -3.25 -3.83
N THR A 76 -10.06 -2.69 -5.04
CA THR A 76 -11.03 -1.65 -5.40
C THR A 76 -12.43 -2.23 -5.55
N LYS A 77 -13.45 -1.43 -5.24
CA LYS A 77 -14.82 -1.76 -5.61
C LYS A 77 -14.92 -1.75 -7.14
N MET A 78 -15.30 -2.86 -7.78
CA MET A 78 -15.75 -2.81 -9.18
C MET A 78 -16.91 -1.83 -9.24
N ARG A 79 -16.80 -0.82 -10.12
CA ARG A 79 -17.93 0.02 -10.48
C ARG A 79 -18.90 -0.78 -11.32
#